data_AF-A0A916RY72-F1
#
_entry.id   AF-A0A916RY72-F1
#
_cell.length_a   1.000
_cell.length_b   1.000
_cell.length_c   1.000
_cell.angle_alpha   90.00
_cell.angle_beta   90.00
_cell.angle_gamma   90.00
#
_symmetry.space_group_name_H-M   'P 1'
#
loop_
_entity.id
_entity.type
_entity.pdbx_description
1 polymer ?
#
loop_
_entity_poly.entity_id
_entity_poly.type
_entity_poly.pdbx_seq_one_letter_code
_entity_poly.pdbx_strand_id
1 'polypeptide(L)' 'MGSTTKLPLTDGERAKLRKAKDKISEIHTFEEENITELLGVSIERAKILKGLADFQNVPSIGSKLAEKLVFELSIFS' A
#
# COMPACT_ATOMS: atom_id res chain seq x y z
N MET A 1 2.68 -13.83 13.21
CA MET A 1 3.89 -13.32 12.54
C MET A 1 3.46 -12.16 11.66
N GLY A 2 3.51 -10.92 12.16
CA GLY A 2 2.99 -9.77 11.43
C GLY A 2 3.85 -9.47 10.21
N SER A 3 3.27 -9.55 9.01
CA SER A 3 3.89 -9.04 7.79
C SER A 3 4.16 -7.55 8.01
N THR A 4 5.42 -7.18 8.20
CA THR A 4 5.81 -5.78 8.24
C THR A 4 5.53 -5.22 6.85
N THR A 5 4.48 -4.42 6.70
CA THR A 5 4.13 -3.78 5.42
C THR A 5 5.31 -2.89 5.03
N LYS A 6 6.06 -3.32 4.02
CA LYS A 6 7.22 -2.60 3.49
C LYS A 6 6.70 -1.55 2.53
N LEU A 7 6.18 -0.46 3.08
CA LEU A 7 5.82 0.71 2.28
C LEU A 7 7.06 1.59 2.04
N PRO A 8 7.27 2.08 0.81
CA PRO A 8 8.34 3.00 0.47
C PRO A 8 7.98 4.42 0.96
N LEU A 9 7.92 4.57 2.28
CA LEU A 9 7.69 5.83 2.97
C LEU A 9 9.01 6.54 3.19
N THR A 10 9.01 7.85 2.90
CA THR A 10 10.06 8.79 3.27
C THR A 10 10.15 8.95 4.79
N ASP A 11 11.29 9.42 5.29
CA ASP A 11 11.47 9.63 6.74
C ASP A 11 10.46 10.63 7.32
N GLY A 12 10.05 11.64 6.53
CA GLY A 12 8.99 12.58 6.89
C GLY A 12 7.62 11.92 7.03
N GLU A 13 7.24 11.06 6.08
CA GLU A 13 5.97 10.30 6.13
C GLU A 13 5.98 9.29 7.31
N ARG A 14 7.12 8.61 7.54
CA ARG A 14 7.29 7.69 8.69
C ARG A 14 7.17 8.41 10.03
N ALA A 15 7.72 9.62 10.13
CA ALA A 15 7.62 10.43 11.34
C ALA A 15 6.17 10.86 11.62
N LYS A 16 5.39 11.21 10.58
CA LYS A 16 3.97 11.55 10.70
C LYS A 16 3.12 10.35 11.16
N LEU A 17 3.36 9.17 10.60
CA LEU A 17 2.70 7.93 11.05
C LEU A 17 3.01 7.59 12.51
N ARG A 18 4.28 7.70 12.91
CA ARG A 18 4.65 7.49 14.32
C ARG A 18 4.00 8.50 15.26
N LYS A 19 3.84 9.76 14.84
CA LYS A 19 3.16 10.80 15.61
C LYS A 19 1.66 10.51 15.77
N ALA A 20 1.02 9.98 14.72
CA ALA A 20 -0.38 9.59 14.77
C ALA A 20 -0.64 8.33 15.59
N LYS A 21 0.41 7.63 16.06
CA LYS A 21 0.36 6.30 16.73
C LYS A 21 -0.26 5.18 15.90
N ASP A 22 -0.67 5.46 14.67
CA ASP A 22 -1.17 4.46 13.74
C ASP A 22 -0.05 3.55 13.26
N LYS A 23 -0.35 2.26 13.14
CA LYS A 23 0.60 1.29 12.62
C LYS A 23 0.60 1.39 11.09
N ILE A 24 1.79 1.40 10.49
CA ILE A 24 1.99 1.24 9.05
C ILE A 24 1.22 0.03 8.50
N SER A 25 1.09 -1.02 9.32
CA SER A 25 0.33 -2.22 8.98
C SER A 25 -1.16 -1.97 8.77
N GLU A 26 -1.74 -0.91 9.32
CA GLU A 26 -3.16 -0.56 9.21
C GLU A 26 -3.44 0.41 8.05
N ILE A 27 -2.41 0.87 7.32
CA ILE A 27 -2.61 1.80 6.17
C ILE A 27 -3.62 1.28 5.13
N HIS A 28 -3.72 -0.04 4.95
CA HIS A 28 -4.70 -0.67 4.06
C HIS A 28 -6.16 -0.48 4.50
N THR A 29 -6.43 -0.19 5.78
CA THR A 29 -7.79 0.06 6.29
C THR A 29 -8.22 1.52 6.18
N PHE A 30 -7.30 2.43 5.88
CA PHE A 30 -7.62 3.85 5.72
C PHE A 30 -8.09 4.16 4.30
N GLU A 31 -9.00 5.12 4.20
CA GLU A 31 -9.36 5.73 2.92
C GLU A 31 -8.24 6.64 2.39
N GLU A 32 -8.21 6.87 1.08
CA GLU A 32 -7.17 7.67 0.45
C GLU A 32 -7.12 9.10 1.00
N GLU A 33 -8.28 9.68 1.28
CA GLU A 33 -8.42 11.03 1.87
C GLU A 33 -7.77 11.07 3.26
N ASN A 34 -8.05 10.08 4.11
CA ASN A 34 -7.43 9.96 5.43
C ASN A 34 -5.90 9.83 5.33
N ILE A 35 -5.39 9.07 4.35
CA ILE A 35 -3.95 8.93 4.10
C ILE A 35 -3.35 10.26 3.64
N THR A 36 -4.05 11.02 2.78
CA THR A 36 -3.60 12.36 2.36
C THR A 36 -3.50 13.33 3.53
N GLU A 37 -4.48 13.35 4.42
CA GLU A 37 -4.48 14.22 5.60
C GLU A 37 -3.41 13.80 6.61
N LEU A 38 -3.30 12.50 6.88
CA LEU A 38 -2.36 11.92 7.83
C LEU A 38 -0.90 12.16 7.42
N LEU A 39 -0.59 11.91 6.15
CA LEU A 39 0.77 12.01 5.63
C LEU A 39 1.08 13.39 5.03
N GLY A 40 0.08 14.23 4.79
CA GLY A 40 0.20 15.47 4.04
C GLY A 40 0.77 15.24 2.64
N VAL A 41 0.24 14.24 1.93
CA VAL A 41 0.68 13.82 0.58
C VAL A 41 -0.43 14.04 -0.44
N SER A 42 -0.10 14.02 -1.73
CA SER A 42 -1.11 14.08 -2.79
C SER A 42 -2.01 12.85 -2.80
N ILE A 43 -3.23 12.99 -3.34
CA ILE A 43 -4.18 11.88 -3.49
C ILE A 43 -3.61 10.73 -4.33
N GLU A 44 -2.82 11.04 -5.35
CA GLU A 44 -2.11 10.04 -6.16
C GLU A 44 -1.12 9.23 -5.33
N ARG A 45 -0.35 9.92 -4.46
CA ARG A 45 0.60 9.29 -3.56
C ARG A 45 -0.11 8.40 -2.53
N ALA A 46 -1.24 8.88 -1.99
CA ALA A 46 -2.08 8.10 -1.09
C ALA A 46 -2.62 6.82 -1.75
N LYS A 47 -3.12 6.91 -3.00
CA LYS A 47 -3.56 5.75 -3.79
C LYS A 47 -2.46 4.72 -3.98
N ILE A 48 -1.24 5.16 -4.32
CA ILE A 48 -0.09 4.27 -4.47
C ILE A 48 0.21 3.55 -3.15
N LEU A 49 0.27 4.30 -2.03
CA LEU A 49 0.59 3.72 -0.72
C LEU A 49 -0.48 2.71 -0.26
N LYS A 50 -1.76 3.04 -0.46
CA LYS A 50 -2.89 2.16 -0.16
C LYS A 50 -2.83 0.88 -1.00
N GLY A 51 -2.70 1.00 -2.32
CA GLY A 51 -2.58 -0.16 -3.22
C GLY A 51 -1.39 -1.06 -2.87
N LEU A 52 -0.23 -0.47 -2.53
CA LEU A 52 0.93 -1.24 -2.08
C LEU A 52 0.67 -1.96 -0.75
N ALA A 53 -0.10 -1.37 0.16
CA ALA A 53 -0.48 -2.01 1.42
C ALA A 53 -1.47 -3.16 1.17
N ASP A 54 -2.46 -2.93 0.29
CA ASP A 54 -3.47 -3.92 -0.09
C ASP A 54 -2.81 -5.15 -0.74
N PHE A 55 -1.94 -4.95 -1.72
CA PHE A 55 -1.26 -6.06 -2.40
C PHE A 55 -0.37 -6.89 -1.47
N GLN A 56 0.22 -6.27 -0.45
CA GLN A 56 1.03 -6.97 0.54
C GLN A 56 0.19 -7.84 1.49
N ASN A 57 -1.11 -7.57 1.63
CA ASN A 57 -2.04 -8.38 2.41
C ASN A 57 -2.66 -9.53 1.62
N VAL A 58 -2.59 -9.52 0.28
CA VAL A 58 -3.17 -10.57 -0.54
C VAL A 58 -2.27 -11.81 -0.53
N PRO A 59 -2.74 -12.96 0.03
CA PRO A 59 -1.97 -14.20 -0.04
C PRO A 59 -1.84 -14.65 -1.50
N SER A 60 -0.64 -15.14 -1.85
CA SER A 60 -0.31 -15.64 -3.18
C SER A 60 -0.52 -14.61 -4.30
N ILE A 61 -0.31 -13.31 -4.02
CA ILE A 61 -0.49 -12.23 -5.01
C ILE A 61 0.30 -12.47 -6.29
N GLY A 62 1.51 -13.06 -6.22
CA GLY A 62 2.32 -13.35 -7.41
C GLY A 62 1.63 -14.29 -8.40
N SER A 63 0.97 -15.35 -7.91
CA SER A 63 0.22 -16.27 -8.78
C SER A 63 -1.01 -15.59 -9.37
N LYS A 64 -1.75 -14.82 -8.57
CA LYS A 64 -2.93 -14.07 -9.04
C LYS A 64 -2.55 -12.98 -10.04
N LEU A 65 -1.41 -12.32 -9.83
CA LEU A 65 -0.89 -11.30 -10.74
C LEU A 65 -0.45 -11.94 -12.06
N ALA A 66 0.24 -13.08 -12.02
CA ALA A 66 0.61 -13.83 -13.23
C ALA A 66 -0.63 -14.24 -14.03
N GLU A 67 -1.67 -14.74 -13.36
CA GLU A 67 -2.95 -15.07 -13.98
C GLU A 67 -3.56 -13.86 -14.69
N LYS A 68 -3.63 -12.70 -14.03
CA LYS A 68 -4.15 -11.46 -14.63
C LYS A 68 -3.31 -10.97 -15.81
N LEU A 69 -1.98 -11.03 -15.70
CA LEU A 69 -1.09 -10.64 -16.79
C LEU A 69 -1.37 -11.47 -18.06
N VAL A 70 -1.54 -12.79 -17.91
CA VAL A 70 -1.77 -13.69 -19.03
C VAL A 70 -3.21 -13.60 -19.56
N PHE A 71 -4.21 -13.69 -18.69
CA PHE A 71 -5.61 -13.83 -19.11
C PHE A 71 -6.35 -12.51 -19.31
N GLU A 72 -6.07 -11.48 -18.52
CA GLU A 72 -6.77 -10.19 -18.62
C GLU A 72 -6.00 -9.20 -19.52
N LEU A 73 -4.67 -9.17 -19.38
CA LEU A 73 -3.84 -8.18 -20.08
C LEU A 73 -3.17 -8.75 -21.35
N SER A 74 -3.26 -10.07 -21.58
CA SER A 74 -2.62 -10.75 -22.72
C SER A 74 -1.11 -10.44 -22.85
N ILE A 75 -0.45 -10.28 -21.71
CA ILE A 75 1.00 -10.04 -21.61
C ILE A 75 1.68 -11.40 -21.38
N PHE A 76 2.65 -11.70 -22.24
CA PHE A 76 3.48 -12.90 -22.19
C PHE A 76 4.95 -12.48 -22.07
N SER A 77 5.77 -13.26 -21.35
CA SER A 77 7.20 -13.02 -21.14
C SER A 77 8.02 -14.25 -21.46
#